data_AF-A0A3D4AW42-F1
#
_entry.id   AF-A0A3D4AW42-F1
#
_cell.length_a   1.000
_cell.length_b   1.000
_cell.length_c   1.000
_cell.angle_alpha   90.00
_cell.angle_beta   90.00
_cell.angle_gamma   90.00
#
_symmetry.space_group_name_H-M   'P 1'
#
loop_
_entity.id
_entity.type
_entity.pdbx_description
1 polymer ?
#
loop_
_entity_poly.entity_id
_entity_poly.type
_entity_poly.pdbx_seq_one_letter_code
_entity_poly.pdbx_strand_id
1 'polypeptide(L)'
;MSNIAAQRPHFSLPEVTDLAKKLYGITAIARPLPSERDQNFHLTVESGEAYVFKISSAAEKRSILDLQHAALDHLGTEFGEGVWPRACRTRNMEIITRINGPDDTRYMVRMLTYVTGTPLVDTKPHSPQLLQNLGTFLGRMSRSFERFTHTETQKELIWNPDNGPDVIHTYAEHITDHKKRSMVEYYCTAYESVVGPVLPTIRRSIIHNDANDHNVLIADAEPDNPTSWRKQVVCLIDFGDIARSYTIGELAVAMAYVMLGKAEPIA
;
A
#
# COMPACT_ATOMS: atom_id res chain seq x y z
N MET A 1 -6.19 -12.21 -19.61
CA MET A 1 -5.67 -12.07 -18.23
C MET A 1 -4.28 -12.68 -18.21
N SER A 2 -3.23 -11.87 -18.02
CA SER A 2 -1.92 -12.44 -17.68
C SER A 2 -2.10 -13.29 -16.44
N ASN A 3 -1.46 -14.46 -16.40
CA ASN A 3 -1.61 -15.40 -15.30
C ASN A 3 -0.85 -14.87 -14.07
N ILE A 4 -1.42 -13.85 -13.40
CA ILE A 4 -0.86 -13.19 -12.20
C ILE A 4 -0.49 -14.24 -11.16
N ALA A 5 -1.29 -15.30 -11.03
CA ALA A 5 -1.03 -16.43 -10.14
C ALA A 5 0.25 -17.21 -10.49
N ALA A 6 0.58 -17.38 -11.77
CA ALA A 6 1.77 -18.13 -12.20
C ALA A 6 3.10 -17.36 -11.99
N GLN A 7 3.02 -16.06 -11.74
CA GLN A 7 4.20 -15.22 -11.51
C GLN A 7 4.43 -14.93 -10.02
N ARG A 8 3.59 -15.49 -9.15
CA ARG A 8 3.69 -15.32 -7.71
C ARG A 8 4.80 -16.21 -7.14
N PRO A 9 5.67 -15.70 -6.26
CA PRO A 9 6.67 -16.51 -5.58
C PRO A 9 6.03 -17.52 -4.60
N HIS A 10 6.67 -18.69 -4.48
CA HIS A 10 6.23 -19.80 -3.62
C HIS A 10 7.37 -20.34 -2.75
N PHE A 11 7.97 -19.46 -1.94
CA PHE A 11 9.00 -19.85 -0.97
C PHE A 11 8.35 -20.33 0.34
N SER A 12 8.95 -21.35 0.92
CA SER A 12 8.61 -21.89 2.24
C SER A 12 9.21 -21.03 3.37
N LEU A 13 8.67 -21.18 4.59
CA LEU A 13 9.19 -20.44 5.75
C LEU A 13 10.69 -20.71 6.01
N PRO A 14 11.21 -21.96 5.95
CA PRO A 14 12.64 -22.21 6.09
C PRO A 14 13.49 -21.48 5.04
N GLU A 15 13.07 -21.50 3.77
CA GLU A 15 13.79 -20.79 2.69
C GLU A 15 13.81 -19.28 2.93
N VAL A 16 12.71 -18.70 3.42
CA VAL A 16 12.64 -17.27 3.76
C VAL A 16 13.57 -16.95 4.92
N THR A 17 13.62 -17.77 5.97
CA THR A 17 14.54 -17.57 7.09
C THR A 17 16.00 -17.69 6.66
N ASP A 18 16.30 -18.64 5.77
CA ASP A 18 17.66 -18.81 5.22
C ASP A 18 18.05 -17.64 4.33
N LEU A 19 17.15 -17.12 3.51
CA LEU A 19 17.36 -15.92 2.70
C LEU A 19 17.59 -14.68 3.57
N ALA A 20 16.80 -14.49 4.63
CA ALA A 20 16.98 -13.38 5.57
C ALA A 20 18.37 -13.44 6.23
N LYS A 21 18.80 -14.62 6.68
CA LYS A 21 20.11 -14.83 7.29
C LYS A 21 21.24 -14.62 6.28
N LYS A 22 21.12 -15.17 5.07
CA LYS A 22 22.14 -15.09 4.03
C LYS A 22 22.30 -13.67 3.51
N LEU A 23 21.20 -12.99 3.17
CA LEU A 23 21.23 -11.68 2.52
C LEU A 23 21.43 -10.54 3.52
N TYR A 24 20.82 -10.61 4.71
CA TYR A 24 20.80 -9.51 5.68
C TYR A 24 21.57 -9.83 6.97
N GLY A 25 21.95 -11.09 7.19
CA GLY A 25 22.56 -11.50 8.46
C GLY A 25 21.59 -11.62 9.62
N ILE A 26 20.29 -11.60 9.36
CA ILE A 26 19.24 -11.59 10.37
C ILE A 26 18.75 -13.02 10.60
N THR A 27 18.82 -13.48 11.85
CA THR A 27 18.18 -14.74 12.27
C THR A 27 16.85 -14.38 12.92
N ALA A 28 15.74 -14.81 12.31
CA ALA A 28 14.39 -14.43 12.73
C ALA A 28 13.40 -15.56 12.49
N ILE A 29 12.26 -15.51 13.19
CA ILE A 29 11.10 -16.35 12.92
C ILE A 29 10.24 -15.67 11.86
N ALA A 30 9.92 -16.38 10.78
CA ALA A 30 9.07 -15.88 9.71
C ALA A 30 7.61 -16.28 9.92
N ARG A 31 6.69 -15.33 9.68
CA ARG A 31 5.24 -15.56 9.60
C ARG A 31 4.70 -14.96 8.31
N PRO A 32 3.82 -15.64 7.56
CA PRO A 32 3.26 -15.10 6.33
C PRO A 32 2.38 -13.88 6.64
N LEU A 33 2.43 -12.90 5.74
CA LEU A 33 1.51 -11.77 5.69
C LEU A 33 0.62 -11.89 4.45
N PRO A 34 -0.61 -11.37 4.49
CA PRO A 34 -1.46 -11.29 3.30
C PRO A 34 -0.74 -10.56 2.15
N SER A 35 -0.93 -11.08 0.94
CA SER A 35 -0.46 -10.47 -0.30
C SER A 35 -1.16 -11.12 -1.49
N GLU A 36 -1.39 -10.36 -2.56
CA GLU A 36 -2.02 -10.86 -3.78
C GLU A 36 -0.98 -11.36 -4.80
N ARG A 37 -0.06 -10.46 -5.21
CA ARG A 37 0.95 -10.70 -6.27
C ARG A 37 2.30 -11.17 -5.72
N ASP A 38 2.64 -10.73 -4.51
CA ASP A 38 3.93 -10.96 -3.85
C ASP A 38 3.83 -12.08 -2.78
N GLN A 39 4.96 -12.42 -2.16
CA GLN A 39 5.00 -13.09 -0.86
C GLN A 39 5.61 -12.14 0.17
N ASN A 40 4.81 -11.78 1.18
CA ASN A 40 5.23 -10.93 2.27
C ASN A 40 5.33 -11.75 3.56
N PHE A 41 6.33 -11.47 4.38
CA PHE A 41 6.54 -12.13 5.66
C PHE A 41 6.88 -11.11 6.74
N HIS A 42 6.27 -11.28 7.91
CA HIS A 42 6.70 -10.64 9.14
C HIS A 42 7.83 -11.47 9.74
N LEU A 43 9.01 -10.87 9.90
CA LEU A 43 10.16 -11.47 10.55
C LEU A 43 10.32 -10.88 11.94
N THR A 44 10.46 -11.73 12.96
CA THR A 44 10.72 -11.31 14.34
C THR A 44 12.03 -11.91 14.84
N VAL A 45 12.95 -11.05 15.28
CA VAL A 45 14.22 -11.43 15.91
C VAL A 45 13.99 -11.66 17.41
N GLU A 46 14.81 -12.49 18.05
CA GLU A 46 14.73 -12.75 19.49
C GLU A 46 14.85 -11.48 20.36
N SER A 47 15.59 -10.47 19.87
CA SER A 47 15.70 -9.13 20.50
C SER A 47 14.38 -8.35 20.53
N GLY A 48 13.37 -8.79 19.79
CA GLY A 48 12.10 -8.09 19.59
C GLY A 48 12.07 -7.18 18.35
N GLU A 49 13.20 -6.99 17.66
CA GLU A 49 13.24 -6.27 16.39
C GLU A 49 12.43 -7.01 15.32
N ALA A 50 11.73 -6.25 14.49
CA ALA A 50 10.82 -6.79 13.50
C ALA A 50 11.03 -6.16 12.11
N TYR A 51 10.74 -6.96 11.08
CA TYR A 51 10.92 -6.58 9.67
C TYR A 51 9.78 -7.11 8.81
N VAL A 52 9.55 -6.45 7.68
CA VAL A 52 8.73 -6.99 6.58
C VAL A 52 9.66 -7.44 5.47
N PHE A 53 9.70 -8.74 5.21
CA PHE A 53 10.46 -9.33 4.11
C PHE A 53 9.52 -9.56 2.94
N LYS A 54 9.84 -9.00 1.78
CA LYS A 54 9.01 -9.10 0.58
C LYS A 54 9.80 -9.80 -0.54
N ILE A 55 9.17 -10.80 -1.14
CA ILE A 55 9.57 -11.41 -2.40
C ILE A 55 8.55 -10.97 -3.43
N SER A 56 8.99 -10.15 -4.38
CA SER A 56 8.09 -9.58 -5.39
C SER A 56 7.80 -10.57 -6.51
N SER A 57 6.61 -10.46 -7.11
CA SER A 57 6.21 -11.20 -8.31
C SER A 57 7.30 -11.16 -9.39
N ALA A 58 7.45 -12.26 -10.14
CA ALA A 58 8.38 -12.32 -11.28
C ALA A 58 8.01 -11.33 -12.41
N ALA A 59 6.77 -10.84 -12.45
CA ALA A 59 6.35 -9.78 -13.37
C ALA A 59 6.73 -8.37 -12.91
N GLU A 60 7.13 -8.21 -11.65
CA GLU A 60 7.35 -6.88 -11.09
C GLU A 60 8.60 -6.23 -11.70
N LYS A 61 8.46 -4.95 -12.06
CA LYS A 61 9.57 -4.20 -12.65
C LYS A 61 10.42 -3.60 -11.56
N ARG A 62 11.74 -3.66 -11.73
CA ARG A 62 12.70 -3.07 -10.80
C ARG A 62 12.43 -1.57 -10.57
N SER A 63 12.09 -0.83 -11.64
CA SER A 63 11.78 0.59 -11.58
C SER A 63 10.58 0.93 -10.68
N ILE A 64 9.62 0.01 -10.56
CA ILE A 64 8.44 0.17 -9.70
C ILE A 64 8.85 -0.04 -8.24
N LEU A 65 9.70 -1.03 -7.96
CA LEU A 65 10.26 -1.21 -6.63
C LEU A 65 11.13 -0.02 -6.22
N ASP A 66 11.91 0.54 -7.14
CA ASP A 66 12.71 1.75 -6.90
C ASP A 66 11.81 2.96 -6.61
N LEU A 67 10.69 3.13 -7.34
CA LEU A 67 9.66 4.15 -7.05
C LEU A 67 9.12 4.04 -5.61
N GLN A 68 8.80 2.82 -5.18
CA GLN A 68 8.28 2.57 -3.83
C GLN A 68 9.28 2.95 -2.75
N HIS A 69 10.56 2.58 -2.92
CA HIS A 69 11.60 2.95 -1.96
C HIS A 69 11.90 4.44 -1.97
N ALA A 70 11.95 5.09 -3.14
CA ALA A 70 12.16 6.52 -3.24
C ALA A 70 11.04 7.31 -2.54
N ALA A 71 9.78 6.84 -2.63
CA ALA A 71 8.67 7.45 -1.92
C ALA A 71 8.79 7.29 -0.40
N LEU A 72 9.17 6.11 0.09
CA LEU A 72 9.43 5.87 1.51
C LEU A 72 10.58 6.73 2.05
N ASP A 73 11.68 6.83 1.32
CA ASP A 73 12.84 7.65 1.69
C ASP A 73 12.48 9.16 1.72
N HIS A 74 11.68 9.61 0.75
CA HIS A 74 11.13 10.98 0.73
C HIS A 74 10.30 11.27 1.98
N LEU A 75 9.38 10.37 2.33
CA LEU A 75 8.54 10.52 3.51
C LEU A 75 9.34 10.46 4.82
N GLY A 76 10.34 9.59 4.91
CA GLY A 76 11.26 9.53 6.04
C GLY A 76 12.04 10.84 6.22
N THR A 77 12.46 11.48 5.12
CA THR A 77 13.14 12.78 5.14
C THR A 77 12.22 13.91 5.59
N GLU A 78 10.98 13.94 5.11
CA GLU A 78 10.01 15.01 5.38
C GLU A 78 9.39 14.94 6.79
N PHE A 79 9.17 13.72 7.32
CA PHE A 79 8.42 13.52 8.57
C PHE A 79 9.24 12.91 9.71
N GLY A 80 10.50 12.59 9.47
CA GLY A 80 11.41 11.99 10.45
C GLY A 80 11.49 10.47 10.35
N GLU A 81 12.63 9.94 10.82
CA GLU A 81 12.91 8.51 10.84
C GLU A 81 12.01 7.78 11.85
N GLY A 82 11.58 6.56 11.52
CA GLY A 82 10.80 5.69 12.40
C GLY A 82 9.28 5.79 12.26
N VAL A 83 8.76 6.79 11.55
CA VAL A 83 7.33 6.91 11.20
C VAL A 83 6.98 5.98 10.03
N TRP A 84 7.90 5.84 9.08
CA TRP A 84 7.70 5.12 7.83
C TRP A 84 8.60 3.88 7.74
N PRO A 85 8.17 2.80 7.05
CA PRO A 85 9.03 1.67 6.76
C PRO A 85 10.28 2.12 5.99
N ARG A 86 11.45 1.71 6.45
CA ARG A 86 12.73 2.03 5.80
C ARG A 86 13.32 0.80 5.15
N ALA A 87 13.92 0.98 3.98
CA ALA A 87 14.66 -0.09 3.33
C ALA A 87 15.86 -0.55 4.17
N CYS A 88 15.90 -1.85 4.44
CA CYS A 88 17.08 -2.52 4.97
C CYS A 88 18.03 -2.84 3.82
N ARG A 89 19.33 -2.70 4.06
CA ARG A 89 20.36 -3.08 3.09
C ARG A 89 20.84 -4.50 3.34
N THR A 90 21.12 -5.23 2.27
CA THR A 90 21.81 -6.51 2.34
C THR A 90 23.26 -6.32 2.81
N ARG A 91 23.93 -7.42 3.13
CA ARG A 91 25.37 -7.45 3.44
C ARG A 91 26.24 -6.87 2.32
N ASN A 92 25.75 -6.87 1.08
CA ASN A 92 26.41 -6.27 -0.08
C ASN A 92 25.95 -4.82 -0.35
N MET A 93 25.25 -4.20 0.60
CA MET A 93 24.75 -2.82 0.55
C MET A 93 23.65 -2.55 -0.49
N GLU A 94 23.01 -3.59 -1.02
CA GLU A 94 21.88 -3.48 -1.95
C GLU A 94 20.54 -3.32 -1.21
N ILE A 95 19.63 -2.51 -1.75
CA ILE A 95 18.25 -2.37 -1.24
C ILE A 95 17.31 -3.42 -1.86
N ILE A 96 17.53 -3.76 -3.14
CA ILE A 96 16.80 -4.80 -3.86
C ILE A 96 17.82 -5.75 -4.47
N THR A 97 17.72 -7.02 -4.11
CA THR A 97 18.62 -8.09 -4.58
C THR A 97 17.81 -9.11 -5.38
N ARG A 98 18.42 -9.67 -6.43
CA ARG A 98 17.82 -10.75 -7.22
C ARG A 98 18.15 -12.10 -6.60
N ILE A 99 17.17 -13.00 -6.60
CA ILE A 99 17.34 -14.39 -6.19
C ILE A 99 16.76 -15.32 -7.25
N ASN A 100 17.24 -16.57 -7.27
CA ASN A 100 16.61 -17.63 -8.05
C ASN A 100 15.60 -18.35 -7.15
N GLY A 101 14.39 -18.54 -7.66
CA GLY A 101 13.39 -19.42 -7.05
C GLY A 101 13.32 -20.77 -7.76
N PRO A 102 12.24 -21.53 -7.54
CA PRO A 102 11.98 -22.76 -8.26
C PRO A 102 12.00 -22.53 -9.79
N ASP A 103 12.43 -23.55 -10.54
CA ASP A 103 12.48 -23.55 -12.01
C ASP A 103 13.32 -22.43 -12.65
N ASP A 104 14.37 -21.97 -11.95
CA ASP A 104 15.27 -20.87 -12.36
C ASP A 104 14.55 -19.53 -12.60
N THR A 105 13.34 -19.38 -12.06
CA THR A 105 12.60 -18.11 -12.11
C THR A 105 13.31 -17.09 -11.22
N ARG A 106 13.56 -15.90 -11.77
CA ARG A 106 14.23 -14.82 -11.03
C ARG A 106 13.21 -13.94 -10.31
N TYR A 107 13.41 -13.77 -9.02
CA TYR A 107 12.62 -12.88 -8.17
C TYR A 107 13.48 -11.74 -7.62
N MET A 108 12.83 -10.68 -7.17
CA MET A 108 13.46 -9.59 -6.45
C MET A 108 13.03 -9.62 -4.99
N VAL A 109 13.99 -9.45 -4.09
CA VAL A 109 13.81 -9.46 -2.65
C VAL A 109 14.22 -8.13 -2.06
N ARG A 110 13.43 -7.68 -1.10
CA ARG A 110 13.66 -6.49 -0.28
C ARG A 110 13.19 -6.72 1.14
N MET A 111 13.78 -5.99 2.08
CA MET A 111 13.37 -5.99 3.47
C MET A 111 13.12 -4.54 3.92
N LEU A 112 12.04 -4.34 4.66
CA LEU A 112 11.69 -3.06 5.28
C LEU A 112 11.69 -3.21 6.80
N THR A 113 12.00 -2.14 7.52
CA THR A 113 11.73 -2.08 8.97
C THR A 113 10.24 -2.24 9.23
N TYR A 114 9.87 -2.96 10.29
CA TYR A 114 8.48 -3.07 10.70
C TYR A 114 8.06 -1.81 11.47
N VAL A 115 6.85 -1.32 11.21
CA VAL A 115 6.25 -0.22 11.97
C VAL A 115 5.16 -0.81 12.85
N THR A 116 5.30 -0.64 14.16
CA THR A 116 4.32 -1.14 15.12
C THR A 116 3.05 -0.30 15.09
N GLY A 117 1.90 -0.96 14.96
CA GLY A 117 0.60 -0.35 15.05
C GLY A 117 -0.51 -1.36 14.80
N THR A 118 -1.73 -0.99 15.16
CA THR A 118 -2.93 -1.76 14.87
C THR A 118 -3.56 -1.22 13.60
N PRO A 119 -3.88 -2.05 12.59
CA PRO A 119 -4.62 -1.60 11.42
C PRO A 119 -5.92 -0.86 11.79
N LEU A 120 -6.30 0.13 10.99
CA LEU A 120 -7.51 0.92 11.21
C LEU A 120 -8.76 0.03 11.22
N VAL A 121 -8.83 -0.99 10.36
CA VAL A 121 -9.94 -1.95 10.29
C VAL A 121 -10.22 -2.62 11.65
N ASP A 122 -9.16 -2.95 12.37
CA ASP A 122 -9.17 -3.62 13.68
C ASP A 122 -9.28 -2.64 14.86
N THR A 123 -9.14 -1.34 14.60
CA THR A 123 -9.27 -0.30 15.62
C THR A 123 -10.72 0.14 15.75
N LYS A 124 -11.28 0.10 16.97
CA LYS A 124 -12.62 0.63 17.27
C LYS A 124 -12.62 1.47 18.55
N PRO A 125 -13.49 2.49 18.66
CA PRO A 125 -14.34 3.02 17.60
C PRO A 125 -13.56 3.86 16.58
N HIS A 126 -14.09 4.02 15.37
CA HIS A 126 -13.60 5.05 14.43
C HIS A 126 -14.21 6.39 14.83
N SER A 127 -13.66 7.01 15.89
CA SER A 127 -14.18 8.29 16.40
C SER A 127 -14.00 9.43 15.39
N PRO A 128 -14.83 10.48 15.44
CA PRO A 128 -14.64 11.66 14.60
C PRO A 128 -13.23 12.26 14.71
N GLN A 129 -12.63 12.24 15.90
CA GLN A 129 -11.26 12.72 16.13
C GLN A 129 -10.21 11.86 15.42
N LEU A 130 -10.38 10.53 15.40
CA LEU A 130 -9.49 9.64 14.67
C LEU A 130 -9.61 9.84 13.16
N LEU A 131 -10.83 10.01 12.64
CA LEU A 131 -11.06 10.25 11.21
C LEU A 131 -10.53 11.63 10.77
N GLN A 132 -10.68 12.66 11.61
CA GLN A 132 -10.05 13.97 11.37
C GLN A 132 -8.51 13.86 11.38
N ASN A 133 -7.96 13.06 12.29
CA ASN A 133 -6.52 12.79 12.33
C ASN A 133 -6.04 12.04 11.07
N LEU A 134 -6.80 11.06 10.57
CA LEU A 134 -6.55 10.38 9.29
C LEU A 134 -6.53 11.37 8.12
N GLY A 135 -7.56 12.22 7.99
CA GLY A 135 -7.60 13.23 6.94
C GLY A 135 -6.42 14.21 7.02
N THR A 136 -6.03 14.61 8.24
CA THR A 136 -4.85 15.46 8.46
C THR A 136 -3.56 14.76 8.05
N PHE A 137 -3.41 13.47 8.40
CA PHE A 137 -2.26 12.65 8.04
C PHE A 137 -2.12 12.51 6.52
N LEU A 138 -3.18 12.08 5.84
CA LEU A 138 -3.18 11.91 4.37
C LEU A 138 -3.00 13.23 3.63
N GLY A 139 -3.58 14.33 4.13
CA GLY A 139 -3.38 15.66 3.57
C GLY A 139 -1.92 16.13 3.67
N ARG A 140 -1.25 15.87 4.79
CA ARG A 140 0.19 16.16 4.97
C ARG A 140 1.04 15.31 4.04
N MET A 141 0.78 14.01 3.95
CA MET A 141 1.46 13.10 3.03
C MET A 141 1.31 13.57 1.57
N SER A 142 0.07 13.82 1.13
CA SER A 142 -0.23 14.31 -0.22
C SER A 142 0.50 15.61 -0.54
N ARG A 143 0.55 16.55 0.41
CA ARG A 143 1.31 17.80 0.26
C ARG A 143 2.80 17.54 0.08
N SER A 144 3.39 16.60 0.83
CA SER A 144 4.81 16.26 0.68
C SER A 144 5.10 15.70 -0.72
N PHE A 145 4.16 14.96 -1.32
CA PHE A 145 4.31 14.42 -2.67
C PHE A 145 4.13 15.44 -3.80
N GLU A 146 3.70 16.68 -3.51
CA GLU A 146 3.68 17.74 -4.53
C GLU A 146 5.06 18.05 -5.09
N ARG A 147 6.12 17.82 -4.28
CA ARG A 147 7.52 18.04 -4.66
C ARG A 147 8.26 16.74 -5.00
N PHE A 148 7.63 15.59 -4.80
CA PHE A 148 8.21 14.30 -5.11
C PHE A 148 8.04 13.98 -6.60
N THR A 149 9.14 13.60 -7.25
CA THR A 149 9.13 13.22 -8.67
C THR A 149 9.91 11.93 -8.86
N HIS A 150 9.41 11.09 -9.75
CA HIS A 150 10.07 9.87 -10.16
C HIS A 150 9.77 9.61 -11.64
N THR A 151 10.69 8.96 -12.36
CA THR A 151 10.53 8.69 -13.79
C THR A 151 9.50 7.60 -14.07
N GLU A 152 9.41 6.61 -13.18
CA GLU A 152 8.45 5.52 -13.24
C GLU A 152 7.13 5.88 -12.54
N THR A 153 6.01 5.42 -13.10
CA THR A 153 4.67 5.54 -12.50
C THR A 153 3.80 4.35 -12.89
N GLN A 154 2.95 3.85 -11.99
CA GLN A 154 2.03 2.75 -12.26
C GLN A 154 0.75 3.20 -13.00
N LYS A 155 0.89 3.70 -14.23
CA LYS A 155 -0.25 4.18 -15.03
C LYS A 155 -1.21 3.06 -15.43
N GLU A 156 -0.72 1.84 -15.64
CA GLU A 156 -1.51 0.70 -16.16
C GLU A 156 -2.24 -0.11 -15.09
N LEU A 157 -2.16 0.28 -13.80
CA LEU A 157 -2.91 -0.41 -12.74
C LEU A 157 -4.41 -0.28 -12.99
N ILE A 158 -5.13 -1.40 -13.02
CA ILE A 158 -6.58 -1.40 -13.29
C ILE A 158 -7.38 -0.65 -12.22
N TRP A 159 -6.84 -0.53 -11.00
CA TRP A 159 -7.45 0.26 -9.92
C TRP A 159 -6.79 1.63 -9.73
N ASN A 160 -5.97 2.10 -10.67
CA ASN A 160 -5.64 3.52 -10.73
C ASN A 160 -6.93 4.31 -11.04
N PRO A 161 -7.27 5.37 -10.27
CA PRO A 161 -8.46 6.19 -10.52
C PRO A 161 -8.57 6.73 -11.94
N ASP A 162 -7.45 6.88 -12.65
CA ASP A 162 -7.40 7.27 -14.06
C ASP A 162 -8.08 6.26 -14.99
N ASN A 163 -8.09 4.97 -14.63
CA ASN A 163 -8.48 3.86 -15.49
C ASN A 163 -9.89 3.32 -15.18
N GLY A 164 -10.57 3.89 -14.17
CA GLY A 164 -11.86 3.39 -13.69
C GLY A 164 -12.91 3.17 -14.80
N PRO A 165 -13.19 4.17 -15.65
CA PRO A 165 -14.14 4.02 -16.75
C PRO A 165 -13.73 2.93 -17.75
N ASP A 166 -12.47 2.94 -18.21
CA ASP A 166 -11.97 1.95 -19.18
C ASP A 166 -12.09 0.51 -18.65
N VAL A 167 -11.80 0.32 -17.36
CA VAL A 167 -11.93 -0.98 -16.69
C VAL A 167 -13.39 -1.42 -16.62
N ILE A 168 -14.31 -0.51 -16.29
CA ILE A 168 -15.75 -0.82 -16.28
C ILE A 168 -16.22 -1.19 -17.69
N HIS A 169 -15.92 -0.38 -18.71
CA HIS A 169 -16.32 -0.66 -20.10
C HIS A 169 -15.77 -1.99 -20.60
N THR A 170 -14.57 -2.36 -20.17
CA THR A 170 -13.93 -3.63 -20.57
C THR A 170 -14.54 -4.85 -19.87
N TYR A 171 -14.89 -4.74 -18.58
CA TYR A 171 -15.17 -5.92 -17.75
C TYR A 171 -16.61 -5.99 -17.18
N ALA A 172 -17.44 -4.96 -17.34
CA ALA A 172 -18.80 -4.94 -16.78
C ALA A 172 -19.66 -6.14 -17.23
N GLU A 173 -19.42 -6.66 -18.43
CA GLU A 173 -20.14 -7.84 -18.95
C GLU A 173 -19.93 -9.11 -18.10
N HIS A 174 -18.84 -9.20 -17.34
CA HIS A 174 -18.59 -10.31 -16.42
C HIS A 174 -19.45 -10.24 -15.16
N ILE A 175 -20.12 -9.11 -14.88
CA ILE A 175 -21.08 -8.98 -13.78
C ILE A 175 -22.39 -9.65 -14.22
N THR A 176 -22.57 -10.91 -13.82
CA THR A 176 -23.74 -11.73 -14.20
C THR A 176 -25.05 -11.25 -13.58
N ASP A 177 -24.99 -10.62 -12.41
CA ASP A 177 -26.15 -9.96 -11.79
C ASP A 177 -26.46 -8.67 -12.54
N HIS A 178 -27.52 -8.70 -13.35
CA HIS A 178 -27.95 -7.56 -14.16
C HIS A 178 -28.22 -6.30 -13.34
N LYS A 179 -28.75 -6.41 -12.11
CA LYS A 179 -29.03 -5.23 -11.28
C LYS A 179 -27.73 -4.57 -10.83
N LYS A 180 -26.75 -5.37 -10.42
CA LYS A 180 -25.40 -4.87 -10.07
C LYS A 180 -24.70 -4.28 -11.29
N ARG A 181 -24.78 -4.95 -12.44
CA ARG A 181 -24.19 -4.46 -13.69
C ARG A 181 -24.78 -3.11 -14.09
N SER A 182 -26.10 -2.98 -14.16
CA SER A 182 -26.77 -1.71 -14.47
C SER A 182 -26.39 -0.60 -13.49
N MET A 183 -26.20 -0.92 -12.22
CA MET A 183 -25.78 0.06 -11.22
C MET A 183 -24.34 0.55 -11.47
N VAL A 184 -23.40 -0.36 -11.76
CA VAL A 184 -22.01 0.00 -12.08
C VAL A 184 -21.95 0.83 -13.37
N GLU A 185 -22.64 0.41 -14.43
CA GLU A 185 -22.71 1.13 -15.71
C GLU A 185 -23.33 2.54 -15.53
N TYR A 186 -24.39 2.66 -14.72
CA TYR A 186 -25.01 3.94 -14.39
C TYR A 186 -24.03 4.91 -13.72
N TYR A 187 -23.33 4.47 -12.67
CA TYR A 187 -22.38 5.33 -11.97
C TYR A 187 -21.13 5.64 -12.81
N CYS A 188 -20.72 4.74 -13.69
CA CYS A 188 -19.68 5.01 -14.69
C CYS A 188 -20.11 6.17 -15.61
N THR A 189 -21.32 6.06 -16.19
CA THR A 189 -21.89 7.11 -17.06
C THR A 189 -22.05 8.45 -16.31
N ALA A 190 -22.49 8.41 -15.05
CA ALA A 190 -22.60 9.60 -14.20
C ALA A 190 -21.23 10.24 -13.93
N TYR A 191 -20.20 9.43 -13.64
CA TYR A 191 -18.83 9.90 -13.46
C TYR A 191 -18.30 10.56 -14.74
N GLU A 192 -18.46 9.91 -15.89
CA GLU A 192 -17.98 10.44 -17.18
C GLU A 192 -18.68 11.75 -17.56
N SER A 193 -19.98 11.87 -17.28
CA SER A 193 -20.76 13.06 -17.62
C SER A 193 -20.55 14.24 -16.66
N VAL A 194 -20.36 13.98 -15.36
CA VAL A 194 -20.24 15.02 -14.33
C VAL A 194 -18.78 15.35 -14.02
N VAL A 195 -17.95 14.33 -13.82
CA VAL A 195 -16.55 14.47 -13.40
C VAL A 195 -15.63 14.58 -14.61
N GLY A 196 -15.87 13.80 -15.67
CA GLY A 196 -15.07 13.80 -16.90
C GLY A 196 -14.68 15.18 -17.43
N PRO A 197 -15.63 16.14 -17.58
CA PRO A 197 -15.33 17.48 -18.07
C PRO A 197 -14.36 18.30 -17.21
N VAL A 198 -14.30 18.04 -15.90
CA VAL A 198 -13.43 18.79 -14.97
C VAL A 198 -12.07 18.13 -14.75
N LEU A 199 -11.90 16.84 -15.08
CA LEU A 199 -10.65 16.09 -14.89
C LEU A 199 -9.39 16.80 -15.44
N PRO A 200 -9.41 17.48 -16.61
CA PRO A 200 -8.24 18.21 -17.10
C PRO A 200 -7.76 19.35 -16.19
N THR A 201 -8.64 19.86 -15.31
CA THR A 201 -8.34 20.95 -14.37
C THR A 201 -7.90 20.44 -13.00
N ILE A 202 -8.09 19.15 -12.71
CA ILE A 202 -7.77 18.56 -11.41
C ILE A 202 -6.26 18.38 -11.29
N ARG A 203 -5.72 18.77 -10.13
CA ARG A 203 -4.31 18.61 -9.79
C ARG A 203 -3.91 17.14 -9.82
N ARG A 204 -2.70 16.87 -10.31
CA ARG A 204 -2.14 15.52 -10.38
C ARG A 204 -0.84 15.46 -9.59
N SER A 205 -0.65 14.35 -8.89
CA SER A 205 0.55 14.07 -8.11
C SER A 205 0.82 12.58 -8.12
N ILE A 206 1.96 12.18 -7.57
CA ILE A 206 2.11 10.81 -7.08
C ILE A 206 1.22 10.68 -5.83
N ILE A 207 0.50 9.56 -5.74
CA ILE A 207 -0.38 9.19 -4.63
C ILE A 207 -0.04 7.75 -4.21
N HIS A 208 -0.26 7.42 -2.95
CA HIS A 208 -0.15 6.05 -2.44
C HIS A 208 -1.14 5.12 -3.15
N ASN A 209 -2.32 5.65 -3.50
CA ASN A 209 -3.38 5.00 -4.27
C ASN A 209 -4.11 3.84 -3.55
N ASP A 210 -3.67 3.45 -2.36
CA ASP A 210 -4.28 2.34 -1.61
C ASP A 210 -4.35 2.62 -0.08
N ALA A 211 -4.82 3.80 0.30
CA ALA A 211 -5.04 4.17 1.71
C ALA A 211 -6.29 3.48 2.31
N ASN A 212 -6.38 2.16 2.15
CA ASN A 212 -7.44 1.34 2.73
C ASN A 212 -7.23 1.14 4.24
N ASP A 213 -8.25 0.63 4.92
CA ASP A 213 -8.28 0.47 6.38
C ASP A 213 -7.39 -0.67 6.92
N HIS A 214 -6.85 -1.55 6.06
CA HIS A 214 -5.80 -2.51 6.43
C HIS A 214 -4.39 -1.88 6.43
N ASN A 215 -4.16 -0.88 5.58
CA ASN A 215 -2.84 -0.26 5.38
C ASN A 215 -2.58 0.94 6.31
N VAL A 216 -3.62 1.50 6.92
CA VAL A 216 -3.49 2.60 7.89
C VAL A 216 -3.20 2.02 9.28
N LEU A 217 -2.03 2.33 9.84
CA LEU A 217 -1.63 1.90 11.18
C LEU A 217 -1.96 2.94 12.24
N ILE A 218 -2.52 2.47 13.35
CA ILE A 218 -2.97 3.26 14.50
C ILE A 218 -2.17 2.89 15.75
N ALA A 219 -1.84 3.89 16.56
CA ALA A 219 -1.26 3.69 17.89
C ALA A 219 -1.91 4.62 18.94
N ASP A 220 -1.55 4.42 20.21
CA ASP A 220 -1.90 5.36 21.27
C ASP A 220 -1.17 6.69 21.08
N ALA A 221 -1.91 7.79 21.22
CA ALA A 221 -1.36 9.13 21.11
C ALA A 221 -0.52 9.52 22.32
N GLU A 222 -0.83 8.93 23.47
CA GLU A 222 -0.17 9.18 24.75
C GLU A 222 0.10 7.83 25.44
N PRO A 223 1.07 7.03 24.94
CA PRO A 223 1.31 5.67 25.43
C PRO A 223 1.69 5.62 26.92
N ASP A 224 2.30 6.70 27.43
CA ASP A 224 2.70 6.82 28.84
C ASP A 224 1.56 7.33 29.76
N ASN A 225 0.41 7.70 29.19
CA ASN A 225 -0.76 8.13 29.94
C ASN A 225 -1.82 7.02 29.96
N PRO A 226 -1.88 6.19 31.02
CA PRO A 226 -2.81 5.07 31.09
C PRO A 226 -4.29 5.49 31.14
N THR A 227 -4.58 6.79 31.33
CA THR A 227 -5.93 7.34 31.28
C THR A 227 -6.33 7.87 29.91
N SER A 228 -5.39 7.96 28.97
CA SER A 228 -5.65 8.39 27.60
C SER A 228 -6.00 7.19 26.73
N TRP A 229 -7.16 7.27 26.08
CA TRP A 229 -7.65 6.31 25.11
C TRP A 229 -7.62 6.92 23.70
N ARG A 230 -6.90 8.04 23.55
CA ARG A 230 -6.77 8.75 22.28
C ARG A 230 -5.90 7.96 21.33
N LYS A 231 -6.47 7.59 20.19
CA LYS A 231 -5.78 6.92 19.09
C LYS A 231 -5.32 7.94 18.05
N GLN A 232 -4.24 7.63 17.35
CA GLN A 232 -3.74 8.40 16.22
C GLN A 232 -3.20 7.51 15.11
N VAL A 233 -3.33 7.97 13.86
CA VAL A 233 -2.62 7.41 12.71
C VAL A 233 -1.14 7.67 12.87
N VAL A 234 -0.35 6.61 12.77
CA VAL A 234 1.11 6.67 12.87
C VAL A 234 1.81 6.37 11.56
N CYS A 235 1.20 5.61 10.65
CA CYS A 235 1.81 5.25 9.38
C CYS A 235 0.76 4.81 8.36
N LEU A 236 1.07 5.02 7.08
CA LEU A 236 0.45 4.29 5.98
C LEU A 236 1.50 3.35 5.40
N ILE A 237 1.17 2.06 5.29
CA ILE A 237 2.07 1.02 4.77
C ILE A 237 1.60 0.52 3.41
N ASP A 238 2.47 -0.25 2.78
CA ASP A 238 2.23 -0.96 1.51
C ASP A 238 2.07 -0.08 0.27
N PHE A 239 3.19 0.48 -0.17
CA PHE A 239 3.29 1.32 -1.37
C PHE A 239 3.22 0.52 -2.69
N GLY A 240 2.72 -0.72 -2.67
CA GLY A 240 2.68 -1.62 -3.84
C GLY A 240 1.98 -1.05 -5.07
N ASP A 241 1.06 -0.11 -4.85
CA ASP A 241 0.19 0.47 -5.87
C ASP A 241 0.41 1.98 -6.07
N ILE A 242 1.54 2.49 -5.58
CA ILE A 242 1.93 3.89 -5.77
C ILE A 242 1.86 4.29 -7.24
N ALA A 243 1.09 5.33 -7.54
CA ALA A 243 0.79 5.73 -8.90
C ALA A 243 0.75 7.24 -9.04
N ARG A 244 0.90 7.71 -10.28
CA ARG A 244 0.55 9.09 -10.63
C ARG A 244 -0.92 9.11 -11.06
N SER A 245 -1.72 9.92 -10.38
CA SER A 245 -3.15 10.10 -10.66
C SER A 245 -3.61 11.47 -10.17
N TYR A 246 -4.91 11.69 -10.07
CA TYR A 246 -5.51 12.87 -9.45
C TYR A 246 -5.13 12.93 -7.97
N THR A 247 -4.64 14.08 -7.49
CA THR A 247 -4.25 14.24 -6.07
C THR A 247 -5.41 13.97 -5.12
N ILE A 248 -6.64 14.31 -5.52
CA ILE A 248 -7.86 14.03 -4.75
C ILE A 248 -8.17 12.53 -4.64
N GLY A 249 -7.58 11.69 -5.50
CA GLY A 249 -7.74 10.25 -5.49
C GLY A 249 -7.30 9.62 -4.17
N GLU A 250 -6.25 10.15 -3.52
CA GLU A 250 -5.81 9.69 -2.20
C GLU A 250 -6.94 9.77 -1.15
N LEU A 251 -7.63 10.92 -1.12
CA LEU A 251 -8.77 11.12 -0.23
C LEU A 251 -9.96 10.25 -0.63
N ALA A 252 -10.25 10.15 -1.92
CA ALA A 252 -11.38 9.37 -2.43
C ALA A 252 -11.25 7.88 -2.06
N VAL A 253 -10.06 7.30 -2.20
CA VAL A 253 -9.77 5.91 -1.80
C VAL A 253 -9.97 5.75 -0.29
N ALA A 254 -9.35 6.59 0.53
CA ALA A 254 -9.48 6.49 1.99
C ALA A 254 -10.95 6.62 2.45
N MET A 255 -11.70 7.56 1.87
CA MET A 255 -13.13 7.73 2.17
C MET A 255 -13.93 6.48 1.81
N ALA A 256 -13.68 5.88 0.64
CA ALA A 256 -14.40 4.67 0.22
C ALA A 256 -14.29 3.57 1.27
N TYR A 257 -13.09 3.32 1.83
CA TYR A 257 -12.88 2.30 2.86
C TYR A 257 -13.42 2.69 4.23
N VAL A 258 -13.27 3.95 4.66
CA VAL A 258 -13.82 4.42 5.94
C VAL A 258 -15.35 4.32 5.97
N MET A 259 -16.00 4.49 4.83
CA MET A 259 -17.46 4.40 4.68
C MET A 259 -17.98 2.96 4.69
N LEU A 260 -17.14 1.95 4.39
CA LEU A 260 -17.57 0.56 4.35
C LEU A 260 -18.08 0.08 5.71
N GLY A 261 -19.23 -0.58 5.70
CA GLY A 261 -19.85 -1.15 6.90
C GLY A 261 -20.34 -0.11 7.91
N LYS A 262 -20.43 1.17 7.55
CA LYS A 262 -21.00 2.23 8.40
C LYS A 262 -22.51 2.33 8.20
N ALA A 263 -23.24 2.57 9.28
CA ALA A 263 -24.68 2.81 9.23
C ALA A 263 -25.00 4.13 8.49
N GLU A 264 -24.21 5.16 8.75
CA GLU A 264 -24.32 6.47 8.11
C GLU A 264 -22.99 6.83 7.43
N PRO A 265 -22.73 6.32 6.22
CA PRO A 265 -21.43 6.50 5.55
C PRO A 265 -21.17 7.95 5.09
N ILE A 266 -22.19 8.80 4.98
CA ILE A 266 -22.08 10.16 4.41
C ILE A 266 -22.47 11.25 5.44
N ALA A 267 -22.76 10.87 6.68
CA ALA A 267 -23.19 11.80 7.73
C ALA A 267 -22.05 12.62 8.33
#